data_AF-A0A6S6QNB2-F1
#
_entry.id   AF-A0A6S6QNB2-F1
#
_cell.length_a   1.000
_cell.length_b   1.000
_cell.length_c   1.000
_cell.angle_alpha   90.00
_cell.angle_beta   90.00
_cell.angle_gamma   90.00
#
_symmetry.space_group_name_H-M   'P 1'
#
loop_
_entity.id
_entity.type
_entity.pdbx_description
1 polymer ?
#
loop_
_entity_poly.entity_id
_entity_poly.type
_entity_poly.pdbx_seq_one_letter_code
_entity_poly.pdbx_strand_id
1 'polypeptide(L)' 'MVYIPDEWFNNPQNKDAVFELLGNNTDVIHENQSEVKIQILTRLKDLGETIILEHYEKNEIAFDS' A
#
# COMPACT_ATOMS: atom_id res chain seq x y z
N MET A 1 6.33 13.05 3.01
CA MET A 1 5.84 11.88 2.26
C MET A 1 6.50 11.91 0.89
N VAL A 2 7.34 10.92 0.58
CA VAL A 2 8.05 10.83 -0.70
C VAL A 2 7.46 9.65 -1.46
N TYR A 3 6.81 9.92 -2.59
CA TYR A 3 6.32 8.88 -3.48
C TYR A 3 7.46 8.46 -4.41
N ILE A 4 7.75 7.15 -4.46
CA ILE A 4 8.77 6.57 -5.34
C ILE A 4 8.06 5.56 -6.26
N PRO A 5 8.04 5.77 -7.58
CA PRO A 5 7.41 4.84 -8.53
C PRO A 5 8.10 3.47 -8.56
N ASP A 6 7.35 2.39 -8.82
CA ASP A 6 7.87 1.01 -8.92
C ASP A 6 8.97 0.84 -9.99
N GLU A 7 8.88 1.64 -11.05
CA GLU A 7 9.89 1.67 -12.12
C GLU A 7 11.28 2.04 -11.59
N TRP A 8 11.34 2.84 -10.52
CA TRP A 8 12.60 3.23 -9.90
C TRP A 8 13.18 2.14 -9.00
N PHE A 9 12.34 1.34 -8.32
CA PHE A 9 12.81 0.19 -7.56
C PHE A 9 13.38 -0.91 -8.45
N ASN A 10 12.79 -1.07 -9.64
CA ASN A 10 13.21 -2.08 -10.60
C ASN A 10 14.39 -1.65 -11.48
N ASN A 11 14.81 -0.38 -11.42
CA ASN A 11 15.96 0.13 -12.18
C ASN A 11 17.27 0.07 -11.35
N PRO A 12 18.27 -0.72 -11.77
CA PRO A 12 19.55 -0.84 -11.05
C PRO A 12 20.31 0.48 -10.87
N GLN A 13 20.11 1.45 -11.76
CA GLN A 13 20.77 2.76 -11.68
C GLN A 13 20.18 3.67 -10.61
N ASN A 14 18.91 3.45 -10.25
CA ASN A 14 18.20 4.27 -9.27
C ASN A 14 18.31 3.70 -7.85
N LYS A 15 18.88 2.51 -7.71
CA LYS A 15 18.97 1.78 -6.45
C LYS A 15 19.59 2.64 -5.35
N ASP A 16 20.77 3.21 -5.57
CA ASP A 16 21.47 3.99 -4.54
C ASP A 16 20.68 5.25 -4.14
N ALA A 17 20.05 5.94 -5.09
CA ALA A 17 19.21 7.11 -4.83
C ALA A 17 17.93 6.75 -4.06
N VAL A 18 17.30 5.62 -4.40
CA VAL A 18 16.13 5.11 -3.67
C VAL A 18 16.53 4.70 -2.25
N PHE A 19 17.67 4.04 -2.07
CA PHE A 19 18.19 3.66 -0.75
C PHE A 19 18.59 4.89 0.10
N GLU A 20 19.12 5.96 -0.49
CA GLU A 20 19.36 7.23 0.22
C GLU A 20 18.07 7.93 0.65
N LEU A 21 17.03 7.90 -0.20
CA LEU A 21 15.70 8.43 0.13
C LEU A 21 15.01 7.63 1.25
N LEU A 22 15.22 6.30 1.26
CA LEU A 22 14.77 5.36 2.29
C LEU A 22 15.55 5.52 3.62
N GLY A 23 16.86 5.69 3.55
CA GLY A 23 17.72 5.77 4.74
C GLY A 23 17.51 7.04 5.57
N ASN A 24 17.02 8.12 4.94
CA ASN A 24 16.75 9.40 5.59
C ASN A 24 15.29 9.62 6.00
N ASN A 25 14.35 8.76 5.57
CA ASN A 25 12.94 8.86 5.95
C ASN A 25 12.46 7.51 6.49
N THR A 26 12.22 7.44 7.80
CA THR A 26 11.67 6.26 8.48
C THR A 26 10.25 5.86 8.05
N ASP A 27 9.59 6.68 7.20
CA ASP A 27 8.22 6.48 6.74
C ASP A 27 8.15 6.35 5.21
N VAL A 28 8.94 5.47 4.61
CA VAL A 28 8.73 5.10 3.21
C VAL A 28 7.76 3.94 3.14
N ILE A 29 6.54 4.26 2.72
CA ILE A 29 5.52 3.28 2.40
C ILE A 29 5.90 2.71 1.03
N HIS A 30 6.53 1.53 1.04
CA HIS A 30 6.65 0.70 -0.16
C HIS A 30 5.27 0.08 -0.38
N GLU A 31 4.38 0.84 -1.00
CA GLU A 31 2.96 0.52 -0.99
C GLU A 31 2.64 -0.45 -2.14
N ASN A 32 2.98 -1.73 -1.93
CA ASN A 32 2.48 -2.79 -2.77
C ASN A 32 0.95 -2.79 -2.63
N GLN A 33 0.23 -2.43 -3.69
CA GLN A 33 -1.22 -2.20 -3.67
C GLN A 33 -2.03 -3.38 -3.11
N SER A 34 -1.44 -4.59 -3.17
CA SER A 34 -1.99 -5.80 -2.56
C SER A 34 -1.95 -5.77 -1.02
N GLU A 35 -0.89 -5.22 -0.43
CA GLU A 35 -0.68 -5.14 1.02
C GLU A 35 -1.60 -4.11 1.67
N VAL A 36 -1.88 -2.99 0.99
CA VAL A 36 -2.85 -1.98 1.46
C VAL A 36 -4.25 -2.55 1.55
N LYS A 37 -4.68 -3.27 0.51
CA LYS A 37 -5.98 -3.93 0.50
C LYS A 37 -6.08 -4.92 1.66
N ILE A 38 -5.03 -5.70 1.92
CA ILE A 38 -4.99 -6.62 3.06
C ILE A 38 -5.08 -5.88 4.40
N GLN A 39 -4.36 -4.76 4.56
CA GLN A 39 -4.42 -3.96 5.79
C GLN A 39 -5.80 -3.32 6.02
N ILE A 40 -6.43 -2.78 4.97
CA ILE A 40 -7.78 -2.20 5.04
C ILE A 40 -8.80 -3.27 5.45
N LEU A 41 -8.78 -4.44 4.80
CA LEU A 41 -9.68 -5.54 5.11
C LEU A 41 -9.47 -6.07 6.55
N THR A 42 -8.22 -6.17 6.98
CA THR A 42 -7.89 -6.61 8.35
C THR A 42 -8.41 -5.62 9.38
N ARG A 43 -8.22 -4.32 9.13
CA ARG A 43 -8.66 -3.28 10.06
C ARG A 43 -10.18 -3.13 10.12
N LEU A 44 -10.87 -3.28 8.99
CA LEU A 44 -12.34 -3.34 8.95
C LEU A 44 -12.87 -4.53 9.77
N LYS A 45 -12.19 -5.68 9.70
CA LYS A 45 -12.54 -6.84 10.50
C LYS A 45 -12.32 -6.60 12.00
N ASP A 46 -11.21 -5.98 12.38
CA ASP A 46 -10.91 -5.65 13.78
C ASP A 46 -11.88 -4.61 14.37
N LEU A 47 -12.38 -3.70 13.54
CA LEU A 47 -13.38 -2.69 13.92
C LEU A 47 -14.81 -3.27 13.99
N GLY A 48 -15.03 -4.50 13.53
CA GLY A 48 -16.37 -5.09 13.43
C GLY A 48 -17.23 -4.51 12.30
N GLU A 49 -16.60 -3.86 11.31
CA GLU A 49 -17.27 -3.27 10.13
C GLU A 49 -17.63 -4.36 9.11
N THR A 50 -18.48 -5.29 9.52
CA THR A 50 -18.88 -6.46 8.71
C THR A 50 -19.68 -6.06 7.48
N ILE A 51 -20.46 -4.97 7.55
CA ILE A 51 -21.27 -4.49 6.43
C ILE A 51 -20.35 -4.10 5.26
N ILE A 52 -19.27 -3.37 5.51
CA ILE A 52 -18.34 -2.92 4.46
C ILE A 52 -17.62 -4.12 3.85
N LEU A 53 -17.26 -5.12 4.67
CA LEU A 53 -16.66 -6.37 4.21
C LEU A 53 -17.63 -7.18 3.31
N GLU A 54 -18.90 -7.31 3.70
CA GLU A 54 -19.90 -8.03 2.89
C GLU A 54 -20.15 -7.36 1.52
N HIS A 55 -20.20 -6.03 1.48
CA HIS A 55 -20.37 -5.30 0.23
C HIS A 55 -19.10 -5.38 -0.63
N TYR A 56 -17.92 -5.41 -0.02
CA TYR A 56 -16.66 -5.67 -0.73
C TYR A 56 -16.62 -7.09 -1.33
N GLU A 57 -17.00 -8.12 -0.57
CA GLU A 57 -17.07 -9.51 -1.06
C GLU A 57 -18.08 -9.70 -2.21
N LYS A 58 -19.15 -8.90 -2.23
CA LYS A 58 -20.13 -8.86 -3.32
C LYS A 58 -19.68 -8.05 -4.54
N ASN A 59 -18.49 -7.46 -4.52
CA ASN A 59 -17.99 -6.50 -5.52
C ASN A 59 -18.88 -5.24 -5.67
N GLU A 60 -19.64 -4.88 -4.63
CA GLU A 60 -20.45 -3.65 -4.60
C GLU A 60 -19.59 -2.44 -4.23
N ILE A 61 -18.45 -2.66 -3.57
CA ILE A 61 -17.46 -1.66 -3.20
C ILE A 61 -16.10 -2.13 -3.71
N ALA A 62 -15.38 -1.24 -4.40
CA ALA A 62 -13.99 -1.45 -4.77
C ALA A 62 -13.12 -0.39 -4.06
N PHE A 63 -12.01 -0.83 -3.48
CA PHE A 63 -10.96 0.07 -3.05
C PHE A 63 -10.08 0.37 -4.27
N ASP A 64 -10.42 1.45 -4.99
CA ASP A 64 -9.60 1.99 -6.07
C ASP A 64 -8.45 2.82 -5.53
N SER A 65 -7.34 2.79 -6.28
CA SER A 65 -6.02 3.37 -5.98
C SER A 65 -5.99 4.89 -6.06
#